data_AF-A0A4U3AZA1-F1
#
_entry.id   AF-A0A4U3AZA1-F1
#
_cell.length_a   1.000
_cell.length_b   1.000
_cell.length_c   1.000
_cell.angle_alpha   90.00
_cell.angle_beta   90.00
_cell.angle_gamma   90.00
#
_symmetry.space_group_name_H-M   'P 1'
#
loop_
_entity.id
_entity.type
_entity.pdbx_description
1 polymer ?
#
loop_
_entity_poly.entity_id
_entity_poly.type
_entity_poly.pdbx_seq_one_letter_code
_entity_poly.pdbx_strand_id
1 'polypeptide(L)' 'MEQKYFRWSNKQLREHVEIIDGKRSPHILFKNATYLNSYMREWMQANIWIYDDRIIYVGEKLPAQLHKCE' A
#
# COMPACT_ATOMS: atom_id res chain seq x y z
N MET A 1 9.24 27.06 6.47
CA MET A 1 9.33 26.98 5.00
C MET A 1 8.69 25.68 4.56
N GLU A 2 7.79 25.78 3.57
CA GLU A 2 7.20 24.71 2.75
C GLU A 2 6.66 23.44 3.43
N GLN A 3 5.43 23.53 3.92
CA GLN A 3 4.47 22.42 3.89
C GLN A 3 4.20 22.05 2.41
N LYS A 4 5.15 21.37 1.75
CA LYS A 4 4.95 20.87 0.39
C LYS A 4 3.88 19.79 0.49
N TYR A 5 2.65 20.19 0.16
CA TYR A 5 1.52 19.31 -0.01
C TYR A 5 1.96 18.09 -0.81
N PHE A 6 2.04 16.93 -0.15
CA PHE A 6 2.26 15.63 -0.74
C PHE A 6 1.05 15.21 -1.59
N ARG A 7 0.61 16.08 -2.50
CA ARG A 7 -0.48 15.82 -3.44
C ARG A 7 -0.05 14.69 -4.33
N TRP A 8 -0.87 13.64 -4.38
CA TRP A 8 -0.68 12.60 -5.37
C TRP A 8 -0.83 13.21 -6.75
N SER A 9 0.15 12.98 -7.62
CA SER A 9 -0.04 13.23 -9.03
C SER A 9 -1.11 12.29 -9.58
N ASN A 10 -1.85 12.71 -10.60
CA ASN A 10 -2.82 11.83 -11.27
C ASN A 10 -2.17 10.55 -11.79
N LYS A 11 -0.87 10.58 -12.09
CA LYS A 11 -0.11 9.39 -12.47
C LYS A 11 0.02 8.42 -11.30
N GLN A 12 0.46 8.89 -10.13
CA GLN A 12 0.57 8.05 -8.92
C GLN A 12 -0.77 7.45 -8.51
N LEU A 13 -1.85 8.22 -8.57
CA LEU A 13 -3.20 7.71 -8.29
C LEU A 13 -3.59 6.57 -9.23
N ARG A 14 -3.34 6.72 -10.54
CA ARG A 14 -3.60 5.65 -11.51
C ARG A 14 -2.75 4.42 -11.23
N GLU A 15 -1.46 4.59 -10.93
CA GLU A 15 -0.58 3.48 -10.58
C GLU A 15 -1.04 2.75 -9.31
N HIS A 16 -1.47 3.47 -8.27
CA HIS A 16 -2.02 2.86 -7.06
C HIS A 16 -3.27 2.04 -7.37
N VAL A 17 -4.16 2.56 -8.21
CA VAL A 17 -5.37 1.84 -8.65
C VAL A 17 -4.98 0.60 -9.47
N GLU A 18 -4.01 0.69 -10.37
CA GLU A 18 -3.52 -0.46 -11.14
C GLU A 18 -2.94 -1.56 -10.25
N ILE A 19 -2.29 -1.21 -9.14
CA ILE A 19 -1.77 -2.21 -8.18
C ILE A 19 -2.90 -2.88 -7.42
N ILE A 20 -3.92 -2.12 -7.02
CA ILE A 20 -5.12 -2.66 -6.36
C ILE A 20 -5.92 -3.55 -7.32
N ASP A 21 -6.01 -3.15 -8.59
CA ASP A 21 -6.66 -3.89 -9.70
C ASP A 21 -5.83 -5.11 -10.15
N GLY A 22 -4.64 -5.32 -9.57
CA GLY A 22 -3.77 -6.45 -9.86
C GLY A 22 -3.02 -6.35 -11.19
N LYS A 23 -3.08 -5.21 -11.90
CA LYS A 23 -2.31 -4.98 -13.13
C LYS A 23 -0.82 -4.79 -12.88
N ARG A 24 -0.44 -4.35 -11.67
CA ARG A 24 0.94 -4.03 -11.28
C ARG A 24 1.28 -4.59 -9.90
N SER A 25 2.53 -4.99 -9.67
CA SER A 25 2.98 -5.45 -8.35
C SER A 25 3.30 -4.27 -7.42
N PRO A 26 3.04 -4.39 -6.11
CA PRO A 26 3.58 -3.46 -5.12
C PRO A 26 5.11 -3.62 -5.03
N HIS A 27 5.81 -2.55 -4.65
CA HIS A 27 7.26 -2.61 -4.43
C HIS A 27 7.60 -3.43 -3.19
N ILE A 28 6.83 -3.23 -2.12
CA ILE A 28 7.02 -3.93 -0.85
C ILE A 28 5.66 -4.47 -0.41
N LEU A 29 5.65 -5.75 -0.08
CA LEU A 29 4.49 -6.43 0.46
C LEU A 29 4.85 -7.01 1.83
N PHE A 30 4.29 -6.44 2.88
CA PHE A 30 4.32 -7.07 4.18
C PHE A 30 3.13 -8.01 4.31
N LYS A 31 3.42 -9.30 4.43
CA LYS A 31 2.41 -10.34 4.67
C LYS A 31 2.28 -10.56 6.17
N ASN A 32 1.04 -10.61 6.67
CA ASN A 32 0.72 -10.85 8.08
C ASN A 32 1.48 -9.91 9.06
N ALA A 33 1.62 -8.63 8.70
CA ALA A 33 2.25 -7.66 9.58
C ALA A 33 1.31 -7.27 10.71
N THR A 34 1.84 -7.29 11.93
CA THR A 34 1.14 -6.79 13.11
C THR A 34 1.35 -5.28 13.19
N TYR A 35 0.28 -4.52 12.96
CA TYR A 35 0.30 -3.07 13.03
C TYR A 35 -0.62 -2.58 14.14
N LEU A 36 -0.25 -1.45 14.74
CA LEU A 36 -1.12 -0.77 15.68
C LEU A 36 -2.13 0.05 14.88
N ASN A 37 -3.39 -0.38 14.89
CA ASN A 37 -4.45 0.41 14.33
C ASN A 37 -4.75 1.56 15.30
N SER A 38 -4.39 2.79 14.96
CA SER A 38 -4.62 3.96 15.82
C SER A 38 -6.10 4.25 16.04
N TYR A 39 -6.97 3.84 15.11
CA TYR A 39 -8.42 4.01 15.22
C TYR A 39 -9.03 3.02 16.21
N MET A 40 -8.69 1.74 16.09
CA MET A 40 -9.17 0.69 17.01
C MET A 40 -8.36 0.63 18.32
N ARG A 41 -7.18 1.26 18.37
CA ARG A 41 -6.19 1.19 19.45
C ARG A 41 -5.75 -0.23 19.80
N GLU A 42 -5.80 -1.11 18.82
CA GLU A 42 -5.49 -2.54 18.97
C GLU A 42 -4.42 -2.96 17.97
N TRP A 43 -3.65 -3.97 18.36
CA TRP A 43 -2.73 -4.65 17.47
C TRP A 43 -3.52 -5.57 16.55
N MET A 44 -3.47 -5.30 15.25
CA MET A 44 -4.17 -6.09 14.25
C MET A 44 -3.17 -6.64 13.26
N GLN A 45 -3.47 -7.80 12.70
CA GLN A 45 -2.66 -8.41 11.64
C GLN A 45 -3.29 -8.10 10.28
N ALA A 46 -2.50 -7.55 9.37
CA ALA A 46 -2.94 -7.33 7.99
C ALA A 46 -1.78 -7.40 7.01
N ASN A 47 -2.12 -7.54 5.74
CA ASN A 47 -1.22 -7.35 4.63
C ASN A 47 -1.12 -5.86 4.31
N ILE A 48 0.08 -5.31 4.37
CA ILE A 48 0.36 -3.90 4.09
C ILE A 48 1.12 -3.84 2.79
N TRP A 49 0.56 -3.11 1.83
CA TRP A 49 1.15 -2.94 0.52
C TRP A 49 1.70 -1.53 0.43
N ILE A 50 2.98 -1.46 0.09
CA ILE A 50 3.71 -0.20 -0.04
C ILE A 50 4.21 -0.12 -1.48
N TYR A 51 4.00 1.04 -2.07
CA TYR A 51 4.48 1.36 -3.38
C TYR A 51 5.18 2.72 -3.35
N ASP A 52 6.44 2.70 -3.79
CA ASP A 52 7.33 3.87 -3.74
C ASP A 52 7.52 4.38 -2.30
N ASP A 53 6.90 5.50 -1.95
CA ASP A 53 7.00 6.14 -0.63
C ASP A 53 5.74 5.98 0.23
N ARG A 54 4.72 5.22 -0.22
CA ARG A 54 3.38 5.24 0.41
C ARG A 54 2.72 3.89 0.56
N ILE A 55 1.95 3.79 1.65
CA ILE A 55 1.03 2.69 1.90
C ILE A 55 -0.19 2.88 1.00
N ILE A 56 -0.41 1.93 0.08
CA ILE A 56 -1.53 1.96 -0.87
C ILE A 56 -2.71 1.11 -0.38
N TYR A 57 -2.45 0.09 0.43
CA TYR A 57 -3.45 -0.84 0.93
C TYR A 57 -3.05 -1.42 2.27
N VAL A 58 -4.04 -1.56 3.16
CA VAL A 58 -3.92 -2.27 4.44
C VAL A 58 -5.18 -3.10 4.61
N GLY A 59 -5.01 -4.42 4.72
CA GLY A 59 -6.12 -5.33 4.96
C GLY A 59 -5.72 -6.78 4.75
N GLU A 60 -6.68 -7.69 4.79
CA GLU A 60 -6.39 -9.12 4.69
C GLU A 60 -6.12 -9.59 3.25
N LYS A 61 -6.44 -8.77 2.24
CA LYS A 61 -6.24 -9.16 0.84
C LYS A 61 -4.75 -9.25 0.51
N LEU A 62 -4.41 -10.29 -0.24
CA LEU A 62 -3.12 -10.43 -0.91
C LEU A 62 -3.22 -9.84 -2.32
N PRO A 63 -2.14 -9.23 -2.85
CA PRO A 63 -2.18 -8.69 -4.20
C PRO A 63 -2.38 -9.84 -5.18
N ALA A 64 -3.31 -9.65 -6.12
CA ALA A 64 -3.65 -10.67 -7.11
C ALA A 64 -2.45 -11.03 -8.01
N GLN A 65 -1.47 -10.12 -8.12
CA GLN A 65 -0.31 -10.28 -8.98
C GLN A 65 0.98 -10.08 -8.19
N LEU A 66 1.58 -11.21 -7.78
CA LEU A 66 2.94 -11.28 -7.22
C LEU A 66 4.02 -11.51 -8.29
N HIS A 67 3.65 -11.50 -9.58
CA HIS A 67 4.46 -12.03 -10.68
C HIS A 67 5.72 -11.20 -11.06
N LYS A 68 5.95 -10.05 -10.43
CA LYS A 68 7.19 -9.27 -10.58
C LYS A 68 7.64 -8.69 -9.25
N CYS A 69 7.97 -9.58 -8.32
CA CYS A 69 8.97 -9.25 -7.32
C CYS A 69 10.32 -9.64 -7.93
N GLU A 70 10.93 -8.73 -8.68
CA GLU A 70 12.37 -8.78 -8.98
C GLU A 70 13.12 -7.96 -7.92
#